data_AF-C1J5N1-F1
#
_entry.id   AF-C1J5N1-F1
#
_cell.length_a   1.000
_cell.length_b   1.000
_cell.length_c   1.000
_cell.angle_alpha   90.00
_cell.angle_beta   90.00
_cell.angle_gamma   90.00
#
_symmetry.space_group_name_H-M   'P 1'
#
loop_
_entity.id
_entity.type
_entity.pdbx_description
1 polymer ?
#
loop_
_entity_poly.entity_id
_entity_poly.type
_entity_poly.pdbx_seq_one_letter_code
_entity_poly.pdbx_strand_id
1 'polypeptide(L)'
;GMTEEEVKACIHRPTQGKVDERWRSFMKFQIKRARDYFKEAEYGVDCMDPRARWPVWSALILYRQILDAIEKNDYDNFSMRAYVPKAQKLTLLPMALFRAM
;
A
#
# COMPACT_ATOMS: atom_id res chain seq x y z
N GLY A 1 -9.36 -3.24 -19.12
CA GLY A 1 -8.90 -3.72 -17.80
C GLY A 1 -10.12 -4.08 -16.96
N MET A 2 -9.94 -4.79 -15.85
CA MET A 2 -11.03 -5.14 -14.92
C MET A 2 -11.82 -3.89 -14.49
N THR A 3 -13.16 -3.95 -14.49
CA THR A 3 -14.01 -2.83 -14.04
C THR A 3 -14.28 -2.87 -12.54
N GLU A 4 -14.70 -1.73 -11.97
CA GLU A 4 -15.06 -1.67 -10.56
C GLU A 4 -16.29 -2.55 -10.24
N GLU A 5 -17.25 -2.67 -11.16
CA GLU A 5 -18.39 -3.57 -10.96
C GLU A 5 -17.95 -5.04 -10.94
N GLU A 6 -17.02 -5.43 -11.82
CA GLU A 6 -16.47 -6.78 -11.84
C GLU A 6 -15.79 -7.13 -10.50
N VAL A 7 -15.00 -6.21 -9.95
CA VAL A 7 -14.31 -6.42 -8.67
C VAL A 7 -15.31 -6.49 -7.50
N LYS A 8 -16.33 -5.62 -7.48
CA LYS A 8 -17.38 -5.64 -6.44
C LYS A 8 -18.23 -6.90 -6.52
N ALA A 9 -18.58 -7.36 -7.72
CA ALA A 9 -19.34 -8.59 -7.91
C ALA A 9 -18.61 -9.83 -7.34
N CYS A 10 -17.28 -9.83 -7.37
CA CYS A 10 -16.47 -10.91 -6.80
C CYS A 10 -16.56 -11.01 -5.26
N ILE A 11 -16.96 -9.95 -4.55
CA ILE A 11 -17.11 -9.96 -3.07
C ILE A 11 -18.17 -10.98 -2.63
N HIS A 12 -19.20 -11.20 -3.46
CA HIS A 12 -20.32 -12.10 -3.17
C HIS A 12 -20.18 -13.47 -3.84
N ARG A 13 -19.08 -13.73 -4.53
CA ARG A 13 -18.87 -14.98 -5.28
C ARG A 13 -18.06 -15.97 -4.44
N PRO A 14 -18.47 -17.25 -4.34
CA PRO A 14 -17.77 -18.24 -3.52
C PRO A 14 -16.44 -18.73 -4.10
N THR A 15 -15.99 -18.19 -5.25
CA THR A 15 -14.75 -18.61 -5.90
C THR A 15 -13.52 -18.01 -5.21
N GLN A 16 -12.53 -18.83 -4.90
CA GLN A 16 -11.18 -18.36 -4.58
C GLN A 16 -10.63 -17.58 -5.78
N GLY A 17 -10.20 -16.33 -5.54
CA GLY A 17 -9.71 -15.45 -6.61
C GLY A 17 -8.49 -16.06 -7.33
N LYS A 18 -8.34 -15.73 -8.61
CA LYS A 18 -7.21 -16.19 -9.43
C LYS A 18 -6.33 -15.01 -9.82
N VAL A 19 -5.03 -15.16 -9.63
CA VAL A 19 -4.00 -14.21 -10.09
C VAL A 19 -3.73 -14.44 -11.57
N ASP A 20 -4.57 -13.87 -12.43
CA ASP A 20 -4.38 -13.86 -13.89
C ASP A 20 -3.78 -12.52 -14.38
N GLU A 21 -3.47 -12.43 -15.68
CA GLU A 21 -2.89 -11.20 -16.25
C GLU A 21 -3.84 -9.99 -16.14
N ARG A 22 -5.15 -10.22 -16.13
CA ARG A 22 -6.16 -9.17 -15.98
C ARG A 22 -6.11 -8.61 -14.56
N TRP A 23 -5.97 -9.47 -13.56
CA TRP A 23 -5.78 -9.12 -12.16
C TRP A 23 -4.45 -8.40 -11.94
N ARG A 24 -3.34 -8.92 -12.46
CA ARG A 24 -2.02 -8.26 -12.35
C ARG A 24 -2.04 -6.86 -12.94
N SER A 25 -2.63 -6.70 -14.11
CA SER A 25 -2.78 -5.40 -14.77
C SER A 25 -3.62 -4.43 -13.93
N PHE A 26 -4.72 -4.92 -13.36
CA PHE A 26 -5.55 -4.15 -12.44
C PHE A 26 -4.78 -3.74 -11.18
N MET A 27 -4.10 -4.67 -10.53
CA MET A 27 -3.33 -4.41 -9.30
C MET A 27 -2.19 -3.41 -9.55
N LYS A 28 -1.46 -3.53 -10.67
CA LYS A 28 -0.43 -2.54 -11.07
C LYS A 28 -1.03 -1.14 -11.21
N PHE A 29 -2.20 -1.03 -11.84
CA PHE A 29 -2.90 0.26 -11.96
C PHE A 29 -3.30 0.82 -10.58
N GLN A 30 -3.87 0.00 -9.70
CA GLN A 30 -4.26 0.44 -8.36
C GLN A 30 -3.06 0.83 -7.49
N ILE A 31 -1.97 0.06 -7.55
CA ILE A 31 -0.73 0.35 -6.81
C ILE A 31 -0.12 1.67 -7.29
N LYS A 32 -0.10 1.93 -8.60
CA LYS A 32 0.34 3.22 -9.13
C LYS A 32 -0.50 4.37 -8.56
N ARG A 33 -1.83 4.26 -8.63
CA ARG A 33 -2.74 5.29 -8.10
C ARG A 33 -2.55 5.50 -6.59
N ALA A 34 -2.36 4.42 -5.82
CA ALA A 34 -2.07 4.51 -4.39
C ALA A 34 -0.73 5.23 -4.13
N ARG A 35 0.32 4.95 -4.90
CA ARG A 35 1.61 5.66 -4.81
C ARG A 35 1.46 7.15 -5.12
N ASP A 36 0.61 7.51 -6.09
CA ASP A 36 0.31 8.91 -6.41
C ASP A 36 -0.37 9.61 -5.21
N TYR A 37 -1.35 8.99 -4.55
CA TYR A 37 -1.96 9.52 -3.32
C TYR A 37 -0.98 9.63 -2.16
N PHE A 38 -0.10 8.63 -1.97
CA PHE A 38 0.91 8.71 -0.93
C PHE A 38 1.87 9.88 -1.16
N LYS A 39 2.26 10.14 -2.41
CA LYS A 39 3.11 11.27 -2.78
C LYS A 39 2.43 12.61 -2.51
N GLU A 40 1.14 12.73 -2.82
CA GLU A 40 0.36 13.92 -2.49
C GLU A 40 0.24 14.12 -0.98
N ALA A 41 0.01 13.03 -0.24
CA ALA A 41 -0.11 13.05 1.22
C ALA A 41 1.18 13.53 1.92
N GLU A 42 2.37 13.29 1.36
CA GLU A 42 3.65 13.78 1.92
C GLU A 42 3.59 15.29 2.22
N TYR A 43 3.11 16.08 1.26
CA TYR A 43 2.93 17.52 1.44
C TYR A 43 1.95 17.86 2.56
N GLY A 44 0.86 17.10 2.66
CA GLY A 44 -0.14 17.27 3.72
C GLY A 44 0.42 16.99 5.11
N VAL A 45 1.32 16.00 5.25
CA VAL A 45 1.99 15.69 6.52
C VAL A 45 2.92 16.84 6.93
N ASP A 46 3.65 17.42 5.99
CA ASP A 46 4.56 18.54 6.28
C ASP A 46 3.80 19.80 6.74
N CYS A 47 2.53 19.96 6.37
CA CYS A 47 1.67 21.04 6.87
C CYS A 47 1.12 20.80 8.30
N MET A 48 1.33 19.64 8.93
CA MET A 48 0.82 19.34 10.27
C MET A 48 1.67 19.94 11.39
N ASP A 49 1.11 20.00 12.61
CA ASP A 49 1.86 20.32 13.85
C ASP A 49 3.11 19.42 13.95
N PRO A 50 4.31 19.98 14.20
CA PRO A 50 5.55 19.21 14.26
C PRO A 50 5.50 17.97 15.16
N ARG A 51 4.74 18.01 16.27
CA ARG A 51 4.58 16.87 17.18
C ARG A 51 3.74 15.75 16.59
N ALA A 52 2.85 16.06 15.66
CA ALA A 52 1.99 15.11 14.96
C ALA A 52 2.66 14.51 13.70
N ARG A 53 3.69 15.16 13.14
CA ARG A 53 4.35 14.71 11.90
C ARG A 53 4.96 13.34 12.01
N TRP A 54 5.68 13.06 13.09
CA TRP A 54 6.41 11.79 13.25
C TRP A 54 5.53 10.53 13.20
N PRO A 55 4.43 10.42 13.98
CA PRO A 55 3.56 9.24 13.90
C PRO A 55 2.88 9.13 12.52
N VAL A 56 2.55 10.25 11.87
CA VAL A 56 1.90 10.24 10.55
C VAL A 56 2.87 9.86 9.44
N TRP A 57 4.10 10.41 9.43
CA TRP A 57 5.18 10.00 8.53
C TRP A 57 5.53 8.53 8.69
N SER A 58 5.57 8.04 9.93
CA SER A 58 5.81 6.62 10.23
C SER A 58 4.72 5.74 9.59
N ALA A 59 3.45 6.09 9.78
CA ALA A 59 2.34 5.37 9.16
C ALA A 59 2.42 5.43 7.63
N LEU A 60 2.67 6.61 7.04
CA LEU A 60 2.78 6.82 5.60
C LEU A 60 3.86 5.90 4.99
N ILE A 61 5.06 5.89 5.56
CA ILE A 61 6.17 5.07 5.08
C ILE A 61 5.87 3.57 5.23
N LEU A 62 5.28 3.16 6.36
CA LEU A 62 4.93 1.76 6.59
C LEU A 62 3.86 1.25 5.63
N TYR A 63 2.81 2.04 5.37
CA TYR A 63 1.74 1.64 4.46
C TYR A 63 2.23 1.60 3.00
N ARG A 64 3.14 2.50 2.59
CA ARG A 64 3.76 2.43 1.26
C ARG A 64 4.50 1.11 1.03
N GLN A 65 5.18 0.58 2.04
CA GLN A 65 5.90 -0.70 1.90
C GLN A 65 4.99 -1.91 1.72
N ILE A 66 3.72 -1.82 2.13
CA ILE A 66 2.75 -2.89 1.83
C ILE A 66 2.57 -3.03 0.32
N LEU A 67 2.60 -1.93 -0.43
CA LEU A 67 2.51 -1.96 -1.90
C LEU A 67 3.68 -2.75 -2.50
N ASP A 68 4.90 -2.52 -1.99
CA ASP A 68 6.09 -3.27 -2.42
C ASP A 68 6.00 -4.75 -2.02
N ALA A 69 5.40 -5.05 -0.86
CA ALA A 69 5.16 -6.44 -0.44
C ALA A 69 4.14 -7.15 -1.34
N ILE A 70 3.10 -6.44 -1.81
CA ILE A 70 2.14 -6.96 -2.78
C ILE A 70 2.83 -7.26 -4.13
N GLU A 71 3.67 -6.35 -4.61
CA GLU A 71 4.45 -6.57 -5.84
C GLU A 71 5.42 -7.76 -5.71
N LYS A 72 6.10 -7.89 -4.57
CA LYS A 72 7.01 -9.02 -4.28
C LYS A 72 6.30 -10.37 -4.19
N ASN A 73 5.06 -10.38 -3.71
CA ASN A 73 4.23 -11.58 -3.71
C ASN A 73 3.49 -11.80 -5.03
N ASP A 74 3.96 -11.17 -6.11
CA ASP A 74 3.46 -11.37 -7.46
C ASP A 74 1.95 -11.09 -7.57
N TYR A 75 1.46 -10.12 -6.80
CA TYR A 75 0.06 -9.72 -6.70
C TYR A 75 -0.89 -10.85 -6.25
N ASP A 76 -0.38 -11.89 -5.56
CA ASP A 76 -1.22 -12.87 -4.87
C ASP A 76 -1.62 -12.36 -3.49
N ASN A 77 -2.84 -11.86 -3.40
CA ASN A 77 -3.48 -11.43 -2.17
C ASN A 77 -4.68 -12.31 -1.82
N PHE A 78 -4.87 -13.43 -2.54
CA PHE A 78 -5.93 -14.41 -2.30
C PHE A 78 -5.43 -15.55 -1.42
N SER A 79 -4.22 -16.04 -1.67
CA SER A 79 -3.66 -17.18 -0.93
C SER A 79 -2.86 -16.74 0.31
N MET A 80 -2.30 -15.53 0.27
CA MET A 80 -1.41 -15.03 1.31
C MET A 80 -1.59 -13.53 1.53
N ARG A 81 -1.54 -13.11 2.79
CA ARG A 81 -1.56 -11.70 3.15
C ARG A 81 -0.18 -11.10 2.94
N ALA A 82 -0.09 -10.02 2.16
CA ALA A 82 1.13 -9.19 2.11
C ALA A 82 1.33 -8.47 3.46
N TYR A 83 2.51 -8.63 4.06
CA TYR A 83 2.89 -7.94 5.29
C TYR A 83 4.34 -7.47 5.25
N VAL A 84 4.61 -6.38 5.95
CA VAL A 84 5.98 -5.89 6.17
C VAL A 84 6.54 -6.56 7.44
N PRO A 85 7.68 -7.27 7.38
CA PRO A 85 8.29 -7.90 8.54
C PRO A 85 8.66 -6.89 9.64
N LYS A 86 8.58 -7.30 10.91
CA LYS A 86 8.86 -6.41 12.06
C LYS A 86 10.24 -5.76 12.02
N ALA A 87 11.27 -6.47 11.57
CA ALA A 87 12.62 -5.94 11.41
C ALA A 87 12.66 -4.78 10.41
N GLN A 88 11.93 -4.90 9.30
CA GLN A 88 11.85 -3.86 8.29
C GLN A 88 11.03 -2.66 8.77
N LYS A 89 10.05 -2.86 9.65
CA LYS A 89 9.34 -1.75 10.31
C LYS A 89 10.28 -0.90 11.17
N LEU A 90 11.18 -1.55 11.92
CA LEU A 90 12.12 -0.87 12.81
C LEU A 90 13.16 -0.04 12.05
N THR A 91 13.65 -0.52 10.90
CA THR A 91 14.62 0.22 10.09
C THR A 91 14.04 1.48 9.45
N LEU A 92 12.71 1.61 9.38
CA LEU A 92 12.03 2.75 8.76
C LEU A 92 11.70 3.87 9.75
N LEU A 93 11.65 3.58 11.04
CA LEU A 93 11.35 4.60 12.06
C LEU A 93 12.39 5.74 12.09
N PRO A 94 13.72 5.47 11.94
CA PRO A 94 14.71 6.55 11.81
C PRO A 94 14.49 7.41 10.55
N MET A 95 14.10 6.80 9.43
CA MET A 95 13.78 7.54 8.19
C MET A 95 12.55 8.43 8.36
N ALA A 96 11.52 7.93 9.05
CA ALA A 96 10.32 8.70 9.36
C ALA A 96 10.63 9.88 10.29
N LEU A 97 11.53 9.69 11.25
CA LEU A 97 11.99 10.77 12.14
C LEU A 97 12.72 11.86 11.36
N PHE A 98 13.63 11.50 10.45
CA PHE A 98 14.32 12.46 9.59
C PHE A 98 13.37 13.25 8.68
N ARG A 99 12.30 12.62 8.18
CA ARG A 99 11.26 13.27 7.37
C ARG A 99 10.37 14.22 8.15
N ALA A 100 10.21 13.98 9.45
CA ALA A 100 9.30 14.74 10.30
C ALA A 100 9.93 16.02 10.89
N MET A 101 11.27 16.11 10.88
CA MET A 101 12.05 17.28 11.27
C MET A 101 12.02 18.34 10.18
#